data_AF-T0SXK3-F1
#
_entry.id   AF-T0SXK3-F1
#
_cell.length_a   1.000
_cell.length_b   1.000
_cell.length_c   1.000
_cell.angle_alpha   90.00
_cell.angle_beta   90.00
_cell.angle_gamma   90.00
#
_symmetry.space_group_name_H-M   'P 1'
#
loop_
_entity.id
_entity.type
_entity.pdbx_description
1 polymer ?
#
loop_
_entity_poly.entity_id
_entity_poly.type
_entity_poly.pdbx_seq_one_letter_code
_entity_poly.pdbx_strand_id
1 'polypeptide(L)'
;MKKLVVLFLSILIFTHANTMAKSCAHQCYIFHIDEKETPVVATPEAFRPMGGHSENMNEICVAKLTHKGEILTFVVNDIFSKELSLSIRKSGDLLAAGNFNGSFGAISFYPKKIRFSCRR
;
A
#
# COMPACT_ATOMS: atom_id res chain seq x y z
N MET A 1 44.68 15.10 24.26
CA MET A 1 44.11 14.52 23.03
C MET A 1 42.91 13.59 23.36
N LYS A 2 41.80 14.12 23.91
CA LYS A 2 40.61 13.32 24.28
C LYS A 2 39.26 13.97 23.90
N LYS A 3 39.27 15.13 23.23
CA LYS A 3 38.05 15.87 22.89
C LYS A 3 37.60 15.69 21.43
N LEU A 4 38.41 15.06 20.58
CA LEU A 4 38.09 14.91 19.14
C LEU A 4 37.20 13.68 18.84
N VAL A 5 37.23 12.66 19.70
CA VAL A 5 36.55 11.37 19.44
C VAL A 5 35.03 11.47 19.65
N VAL A 6 34.57 12.37 20.53
CA VAL A 6 33.14 12.51 20.84
C VAL A 6 32.37 13.17 19.70
N LEU A 7 33.02 14.01 18.89
CA LEU A 7 32.36 14.70 17.78
C LEU A 7 32.13 13.79 16.57
N PHE A 8 32.99 12.79 16.36
CA PHE A 8 32.79 11.81 15.28
C PHE A 8 31.66 10.83 15.58
N LEU A 9 31.47 10.48 16.86
CA LEU A 9 30.38 9.59 17.26
C LEU A 9 29.01 10.26 17.16
N SER A 10 28.91 11.58 17.42
CA SER A 10 27.64 12.30 17.27
C SER A 10 27.24 12.54 15.82
N ILE A 11 28.19 12.75 14.90
CA ILE A 11 27.91 12.95 13.47
C ILE A 11 27.43 11.64 12.79
N LEU A 12 27.92 10.48 13.25
CA LEU A 12 27.50 9.17 12.74
C LEU A 12 26.06 8.77 13.12
N ILE A 13 25.44 9.44 14.10
CA ILE A 13 24.06 9.13 14.51
C ILE A 13 23.02 9.89 13.67
N PHE A 14 23.40 10.97 12.97
CA PHE A 14 22.44 11.82 12.24
C PHE A 14 22.22 11.43 10.77
N THR A 15 22.80 10.34 10.26
CA THR A 15 22.60 9.92 8.85
C THR A 15 21.75 8.67 8.66
N HIS A 16 21.08 8.17 9.71
CA HIS A 16 19.84 7.41 9.52
C HIS A 16 18.69 8.39 9.28
N ALA A 17 18.89 9.31 8.32
CA ALA A 17 17.78 10.01 7.70
C ALA A 17 16.84 8.91 7.25
N ASN A 18 15.70 8.81 7.93
CA ASN A 18 14.61 7.93 7.58
C ASN A 18 14.34 8.13 6.09
N THR A 19 14.89 7.23 5.26
CA THR A 19 14.29 6.92 3.98
C THR A 19 12.98 6.25 4.34
N MET A 20 12.00 7.05 4.79
CA MET A 20 10.61 6.65 4.80
C MET A 20 10.36 6.27 3.35
N ALA A 21 10.28 4.96 3.09
CA ALA A 21 9.77 4.47 1.83
C ALA A 21 8.49 5.27 1.59
N LYS A 22 8.47 6.07 0.51
CA LYS A 22 7.34 6.95 0.19
C LYS A 22 6.06 6.17 0.42
N SER A 23 5.21 6.66 1.32
CA SER A 23 3.88 6.10 1.48
C SER A 23 3.12 6.33 0.19
N CYS A 24 2.27 5.38 -0.16
CA CYS A 24 1.31 5.57 -1.25
C CYS A 24 0.52 6.85 -1.04
N ALA A 25 0.28 7.62 -2.11
CA ALA A 25 -0.61 8.77 -2.04
C ALA A 25 -2.03 8.33 -1.65
N HIS A 26 -2.41 7.12 -2.06
CA HIS A 26 -3.69 6.52 -1.74
C HIS A 26 -3.69 5.83 -0.37
N GLN A 27 -4.68 6.16 0.46
CA GLN A 27 -4.96 5.49 1.72
C GLN A 27 -5.91 4.33 1.49
N CYS A 28 -5.35 3.13 1.54
CA CYS A 28 -6.02 1.90 1.16
C CYS A 28 -6.14 0.93 2.33
N TYR A 29 -7.32 0.35 2.47
CA TYR A 29 -7.67 -0.58 3.54
C TYR A 29 -8.24 -1.86 2.94
N ILE A 30 -7.85 -3.00 3.50
CA ILE A 30 -8.39 -4.31 3.13
C ILE A 30 -9.11 -4.86 4.34
N PHE A 31 -10.33 -5.32 4.12
CA PHE A 31 -11.20 -5.82 5.17
C PHE A 31 -11.64 -7.26 4.93
N HIS A 32 -11.80 -8.01 6.01
CA HIS A 32 -12.54 -9.27 6.03
C HIS A 32 -13.96 -9.01 6.54
N ILE A 33 -14.97 -9.39 5.77
CA ILE A 33 -16.38 -9.04 6.04
C ILE A 33 -17.03 -9.99 7.06
N ASP A 34 -16.42 -11.13 7.36
CA ASP A 34 -17.03 -12.19 8.20
C ASP A 34 -16.49 -12.30 9.63
N GLU A 35 -15.33 -11.70 9.91
CA GLU A 35 -14.63 -11.91 11.18
C GLU A 35 -15.01 -10.83 12.18
N LYS A 36 -15.60 -11.23 13.31
CA LYS A 36 -16.11 -10.33 14.36
C LYS A 36 -15.00 -9.59 15.12
N GLU A 37 -13.77 -10.11 15.14
CA GLU A 37 -12.74 -9.64 16.07
C GLU A 37 -11.63 -8.79 15.42
N THR A 38 -11.44 -8.83 14.10
CA THR A 38 -10.53 -7.90 13.40
C THR A 38 -10.93 -7.78 11.93
N PRO A 39 -11.79 -6.81 11.56
CA PRO A 39 -12.21 -6.67 10.18
C PRO A 39 -11.11 -6.14 9.28
N VAL A 40 -10.01 -5.58 9.81
CA VAL A 40 -8.94 -4.94 9.01
C VAL A 40 -7.78 -5.93 8.81
N VAL A 41 -7.56 -6.35 7.57
CA VAL A 41 -6.49 -7.26 7.14
C VAL A 41 -5.23 -6.50 6.75
N ALA A 42 -5.38 -5.28 6.24
CA ALA A 42 -4.26 -4.39 5.95
C ALA A 42 -4.66 -2.93 5.99
N THR A 43 -3.71 -2.12 6.43
CA THR A 43 -3.78 -0.66 6.53
C THR A 43 -2.92 -0.02 5.42
N PRO A 44 -2.98 1.32 5.25
CA PRO A 44 -2.25 2.00 4.19
C PRO A 44 -0.73 1.71 4.16
N GLU A 45 -0.13 1.44 5.32
CA GLU A 45 1.31 1.15 5.46
C GLU A 45 1.73 -0.18 4.82
N ALA A 46 0.77 -1.08 4.56
CA ALA A 46 1.00 -2.32 3.84
C ALA A 46 1.23 -2.11 2.34
N PHE A 47 0.81 -0.95 1.80
CA PHE A 47 0.97 -0.61 0.40
C PHE A 47 2.32 0.09 0.18
N ARG A 48 3.07 -0.43 -0.79
CA ARG A 48 4.35 0.13 -1.20
C ARG A 48 4.25 0.62 -2.65
N PRO A 49 4.77 1.82 -2.96
CA PRO A 49 4.84 2.27 -4.34
C PRO A 49 5.77 1.36 -5.13
N MET A 50 5.34 0.97 -6.33
CA MET A 50 6.14 0.24 -7.30
C MET A 50 6.51 1.20 -8.45
N GLY A 51 7.80 1.51 -8.57
CA GLY A 51 8.32 2.46 -9.56
C GLY A 51 8.53 3.87 -9.00
N GLY A 52 9.50 4.59 -9.55
CA GLY A 52 9.92 5.91 -9.09
C GLY A 52 9.07 7.05 -9.64
N HIS A 53 7.77 7.07 -9.35
CA HIS A 53 6.88 8.15 -9.80
C HIS A 53 6.37 8.96 -8.60
N SER A 54 6.30 10.28 -8.80
CA SER A 54 5.93 11.27 -7.78
C SER A 54 4.42 11.37 -7.59
N GLU A 55 4.00 11.98 -6.47
CA GLU A 55 2.62 12.24 -5.98
C GLU A 55 1.59 12.77 -7.01
N ASN A 56 2.02 13.13 -8.22
CA ASN A 56 1.22 13.80 -9.24
C ASN A 56 1.07 13.04 -10.57
N MET A 57 1.72 11.88 -10.79
CA MET A 57 1.54 11.13 -12.04
C MET A 57 1.65 9.62 -11.83
N ASN A 58 0.56 8.90 -12.16
CA ASN A 58 0.47 7.45 -12.33
C ASN A 58 1.23 6.64 -11.27
N GLU A 59 0.83 6.81 -10.01
CA GLU A 59 1.36 6.00 -8.91
C GLU A 59 0.75 4.60 -8.95
N ILE A 60 1.60 3.58 -8.94
CA ILE A 60 1.19 2.19 -8.74
C ILE A 60 1.58 1.79 -7.33
N CYS A 61 0.60 1.37 -6.55
CA CYS A 61 0.77 0.96 -5.17
C CYS A 61 0.34 -0.49 -4.96
N VAL A 62 1.19 -1.26 -4.31
CA VAL A 62 1.01 -2.71 -4.19
C VAL A 62 1.12 -3.15 -2.73
N ALA A 63 0.14 -3.93 -2.28
CA ALA A 63 0.21 -4.70 -1.06
C ALA A 63 0.16 -6.19 -1.38
N LYS A 64 0.99 -6.98 -0.70
CA LYS A 64 0.96 -8.45 -0.78
C LYS A 64 0.63 -9.01 0.59
N LEU A 65 -0.42 -9.83 0.67
CA LEU A 65 -0.88 -10.40 1.92
C LEU A 65 -1.06 -11.90 1.78
N THR A 66 -0.65 -12.64 2.80
CA THR A 66 -0.91 -14.07 2.90
C THR A 66 -2.21 -14.28 3.67
N HIS A 67 -3.19 -14.90 3.04
CA HIS A 67 -4.46 -15.26 3.67
C HIS A 67 -4.75 -16.74 3.44
N LYS A 68 -4.89 -17.52 4.52
CA LYS A 68 -5.14 -18.98 4.48
C LYS A 68 -4.15 -19.75 3.57
N GLY A 69 -2.88 -19.35 3.59
CA GLY A 69 -1.82 -19.95 2.78
C GLY A 69 -1.75 -19.47 1.33
N GLU A 70 -2.63 -18.58 0.90
CA GLU A 70 -2.64 -18.00 -0.44
C GLU A 70 -2.03 -16.58 -0.42
N ILE A 71 -1.18 -16.26 -1.40
CA ILE A 71 -0.66 -14.90 -1.57
C ILE A 71 -1.60 -14.12 -2.48
N LEU A 72 -2.23 -13.10 -1.91
CA LEU A 72 -3.06 -12.14 -2.62
C LEU A 72 -2.26 -10.86 -2.85
N THR A 73 -2.29 -10.35 -4.08
CA THR A 73 -1.67 -9.09 -4.47
C THR A 73 -2.76 -8.08 -4.76
N PHE A 74 -2.73 -6.97 -4.05
CA PHE A 74 -3.66 -5.85 -4.20
C PHE A 74 -2.92 -4.72 -4.88
N VAL A 75 -3.48 -4.19 -5.96
CA VAL A 75 -2.86 -3.14 -6.76
C VAL A 75 -3.82 -1.97 -6.87
N VAL A 76 -3.26 -0.79 -6.66
CA VAL A 76 -3.88 0.52 -6.82
C VAL A 76 -3.10 1.23 -7.90
N ASN A 77 -3.79 1.78 -8.89
CA ASN A 77 -3.14 2.54 -9.95
C ASN A 77 -3.91 3.83 -10.20
N ASP A 78 -3.22 4.97 -10.15
CA ASP A 78 -3.77 6.23 -10.62
C ASP A 78 -3.68 6.29 -12.16
N ILE A 79 -4.82 6.40 -12.81
CA ILE A 79 -4.97 6.54 -14.25
C ILE A 79 -5.29 8.02 -14.52
N PHE A 80 -4.31 8.74 -15.07
CA PHE A 80 -4.47 10.15 -15.49
C PHE A 80 -4.92 11.11 -14.37
N SER A 81 -4.51 10.85 -13.12
CA SER A 81 -4.74 11.71 -11.94
C SER A 81 -6.21 11.91 -11.53
N LYS A 82 -7.16 11.24 -12.19
CA LYS A 82 -8.62 11.40 -11.99
C LYS A 82 -9.36 10.08 -11.88
N GLU A 83 -8.79 9.01 -12.42
CA GLU A 83 -9.37 7.67 -12.40
C GLU A 83 -8.49 6.78 -11.54
N LEU A 84 -9.08 6.09 -10.57
CA LEU A 84 -8.41 5.11 -9.75
C LEU A 84 -8.77 3.72 -10.23
N SER A 85 -7.78 2.88 -10.51
CA SER A 85 -7.98 1.46 -10.76
C SER A 85 -7.57 0.65 -9.54
N LEU A 86 -8.43 -0.27 -9.13
CA LEU A 86 -8.20 -1.21 -8.05
C LEU A 86 -8.24 -2.62 -8.63
N SER A 87 -7.32 -3.49 -8.20
CA SER A 87 -7.35 -4.90 -8.57
C SER A 87 -6.82 -5.83 -7.50
N ILE A 88 -7.31 -7.06 -7.52
CA ILE A 88 -6.90 -8.15 -6.63
C ILE A 88 -6.46 -9.32 -7.51
N ARG A 89 -5.26 -9.85 -7.25
CA ARG A 89 -4.68 -10.97 -7.99
C ARG A 89 -4.24 -12.10 -7.07
N LYS A 90 -4.31 -13.34 -7.55
CA LYS A 90 -3.75 -14.54 -6.89
C LYS A 90 -2.82 -15.22 -7.87
N SER A 91 -1.54 -15.37 -7.50
CA SER A 91 -0.53 -16.04 -8.35
C SER A 91 -0.45 -15.52 -9.80
N GLY A 92 -0.83 -14.25 -10.04
CA GLY A 92 -0.89 -13.64 -11.37
C GLY A 92 -2.31 -13.52 -11.95
N ASP A 93 -3.21 -14.41 -11.55
CA ASP A 93 -4.60 -14.43 -12.02
C ASP A 93 -5.40 -13.27 -11.44
N LEU A 94 -6.17 -12.59 -12.29
CA LEU A 94 -7.04 -11.51 -11.87
C LEU A 94 -8.31 -12.07 -11.22
N LEU A 95 -8.53 -11.72 -9.95
CA LEU A 95 -9.72 -12.14 -9.19
C LEU A 95 -10.85 -11.12 -9.28
N ALA A 96 -10.51 -9.84 -9.19
CA ALA A 96 -11.44 -8.73 -9.29
C ALA A 96 -10.70 -7.47 -9.73
N ALA A 97 -11.37 -6.62 -10.51
CA ALA A 97 -10.91 -5.30 -10.89
C ALA A 97 -12.09 -4.33 -10.97
N GLY A 98 -11.79 -3.05 -10.87
CA GLY A 98 -12.76 -1.97 -10.96
C GLY A 98 -12.06 -0.63 -11.07
N ASN A 99 -12.67 0.27 -11.83
CA ASN A 99 -12.20 1.63 -11.98
C ASN A 99 -13.23 2.60 -11.38
N PHE A 100 -12.72 3.69 -10.82
CA PHE A 100 -13.53 4.71 -10.16
C PHE A 100 -13.06 6.08 -10.64
N ASN A 101 -14.00 6.96 -10.97
CA ASN A 101 -13.70 8.36 -11.24
C ASN A 101 -13.90 9.15 -9.93
N GLY A 102 -12.90 9.93 -9.52
CA GLY A 102 -12.92 10.74 -8.30
C GLY A 102 -12.12 10.15 -7.13
N SER A 103 -12.45 10.57 -5.91
CA SER A 103 -11.57 10.38 -4.74
C SER A 103 -11.75 9.06 -3.96
N PHE A 104 -12.70 8.21 -4.35
CA PHE A 104 -13.08 7.01 -3.59
C PHE A 104 -13.35 5.82 -4.51
N GLY A 105 -12.94 4.62 -4.09
CA GLY A 105 -13.22 3.38 -4.79
C GLY A 105 -13.25 2.17 -3.85
N ALA A 106 -14.07 1.16 -4.19
CA ALA A 106 -14.12 -0.08 -3.43
C ALA A 106 -14.48 -1.30 -4.29
N ILE A 107 -13.79 -2.41 -4.04
CA ILE A 107 -14.03 -3.70 -4.69
C ILE A 107 -14.34 -4.75 -3.64
N SER A 108 -15.39 -5.54 -3.85
CA SER A 108 -15.73 -6.69 -3.02
C SER A 108 -15.51 -7.98 -3.79
N PHE A 109 -14.85 -8.95 -3.15
CA PHE A 109 -14.56 -10.27 -3.72
C PHE A 109 -15.11 -11.39 -2.83
N TYR A 110 -16.12 -12.10 -3.34
CA TYR A 110 -16.98 -12.98 -2.54
C TYR A 110 -16.56 -14.45 -2.34
N PRO A 111 -15.58 -15.03 -3.05
CA PRO A 111 -15.02 -16.33 -2.67
C PRO A 111 -14.21 -16.32 -1.36
N LYS A 112 -13.83 -15.14 -0.85
CA LYS A 112 -12.98 -14.99 0.36
C LYS A 112 -13.48 -13.91 1.33
N LYS A 113 -14.67 -13.34 1.08
CA LYS A 113 -15.27 -12.25 1.89
C LYS A 113 -14.30 -11.09 2.14
N ILE A 114 -13.50 -10.74 1.13
CA ILE A 114 -12.53 -9.63 1.20
C ILE A 114 -13.16 -8.40 0.55
N ARG A 115 -13.05 -7.25 1.24
CA ARG A 115 -13.36 -5.93 0.69
C ARG A 115 -12.09 -5.10 0.62
N PHE A 116 -11.84 -4.53 -0.53
CA PHE A 116 -10.76 -3.58 -0.75
C PHE A 116 -11.36 -2.17 -0.91
N SER A 117 -10.91 -1.20 -0.13
CA SER A 117 -11.37 0.19 -0.21
C SER A 117 -10.20 1.15 -0.24
N CYS A 118 -10.26 2.16 -1.09
CA CYS A 118 -9.23 3.18 -1.21
C CYS A 118 -9.85 4.58 -1.27
N ARG A 119 -9.11 5.53 -0.72
CA ARG A 119 -9.31 6.97 -0.91
C ARG A 119 -7.98 7.63 -1.25
N ARG A 120 -8.03 8.77 -1.94
CA ARG A 120 -6.87 9.66 -2.07
C ARG A 120 -6.69 10.51 -0.82
#